data_AF-A0A3L7SDZ3-F1
#
_entry.id   AF-A0A3L7SDZ3-F1
#
_cell.length_a   1.000
_cell.length_b   1.000
_cell.length_c   1.000
_cell.angle_alpha   90.00
_cell.angle_beta   90.00
_cell.angle_gamma   90.00
#
_symmetry.space_group_name_H-M   'P 1'
#
loop_
_entity.id
_entity.type
_entity.pdbx_description
1 polymer ?
#
loop_
_entity_poly.entity_id
_entity_poly.type
_entity_poly.pdbx_seq_one_letter_code
_entity_poly.pdbx_strand_id
1 'polypeptide(L)'
;MTNGNPALPSEFLQWLGKLPELHVVRFQKNEWQFWTEEELQETTRVNKVTSTHISMMLGFVAMYRSMGLAAAKGPAGKPFPYEKLERCLVLATDNEDFLIVNPDEGYSVWKFCPDYSKSGEVKVVAASLTEFMEQAVVEDADADDVDY
;
A
#
# COMPACT_ATOMS: atom_id res chain seq x y z
N MET A 1 2.56 -10.79 -24.54
CA MET A 1 1.60 -10.63 -23.43
C MET A 1 1.84 -9.23 -22.89
N THR A 2 0.91 -8.31 -23.07
CA THR A 2 1.03 -6.97 -22.50
C THR A 2 0.99 -7.14 -20.99
N ASN A 3 2.15 -7.01 -20.34
CA ASN A 3 2.25 -6.81 -18.90
C ASN A 3 1.53 -5.49 -18.61
N GLY A 4 0.22 -5.56 -18.44
CA GLY A 4 -0.58 -4.42 -18.05
C GLY A 4 -0.22 -4.11 -16.61
N ASN A 5 0.81 -3.29 -16.43
CA ASN A 5 1.00 -2.61 -15.16
C ASN A 5 -0.34 -1.92 -14.86
N PRO A 6 -0.99 -2.22 -13.72
CA PRO A 6 -2.24 -1.58 -13.38
C PRO A 6 -1.97 -0.09 -13.27
N ALA A 7 -2.55 0.67 -14.20
CA ALA A 7 -2.29 2.10 -14.29
C ALA A 7 -2.86 2.80 -13.06
N LEU A 8 -2.03 3.57 -12.37
CA LEU A 8 -2.50 4.51 -11.36
C LEU A 8 -3.20 5.68 -12.06
N PRO A 9 -4.20 6.33 -11.41
CA PRO A 9 -4.85 7.49 -11.98
C PRO A 9 -3.84 8.60 -12.28
N SER A 10 -4.00 9.31 -13.40
CA SER A 10 -3.11 10.41 -13.79
C SER A 10 -3.02 11.51 -12.75
N GLU A 11 -4.13 11.80 -12.08
CA GLU A 11 -4.24 12.78 -11.01
C GLU A 11 -3.38 12.37 -9.80
N PHE A 12 -3.33 11.07 -9.50
CA PHE A 12 -2.46 10.55 -8.45
C PHE A 12 -0.99 10.66 -8.84
N LEU A 13 -0.61 10.30 -10.06
CA LEU A 13 0.78 10.43 -10.51
C LEU A 13 1.25 11.90 -10.49
N GLN A 14 0.39 12.84 -10.88
CA GLN A 14 0.67 14.27 -10.79
C GLN A 14 0.79 14.76 -9.34
N TRP A 15 0.01 14.21 -8.41
CA TRP A 15 0.10 14.52 -6.99
C TRP A 15 1.39 13.94 -6.39
N LEU A 16 1.70 12.67 -6.71
CA LEU A 16 2.91 11.97 -6.29
C LEU A 16 4.17 12.69 -6.75
N GLY A 17 4.21 13.15 -8.01
CA GLY A 17 5.34 13.90 -8.57
C GLY A 17 5.54 15.30 -8.00
N LYS A 18 4.64 15.78 -7.12
CA LYS A 18 4.78 17.04 -6.39
C LYS A 18 5.21 16.84 -4.94
N LEU A 19 5.28 15.59 -4.46
CA LEU A 19 5.76 15.33 -3.12
C LEU A 19 7.25 15.71 -3.02
N PRO A 20 7.69 16.28 -1.90
CA PRO A 20 9.11 16.47 -1.61
C PRO A 20 9.85 15.14 -1.60
N GLU A 21 11.17 15.16 -1.80
CA GLU A 21 12.00 13.95 -1.75
C GLU A 21 11.93 13.28 -0.36
N LEU A 22 12.01 14.08 0.70
CA LEU A 22 11.78 13.67 2.08
C LEU A 22 10.47 14.27 2.57
N HIS A 23 9.46 13.43 2.76
CA HIS A 23 8.11 13.86 3.10
C HIS A 23 7.42 12.86 4.01
N VAL A 24 6.45 13.35 4.78
CA VAL A 24 5.46 12.53 5.46
C VAL A 24 4.09 12.96 5.00
N VAL A 25 3.27 12.00 4.54
CA VAL A 25 1.87 12.25 4.22
C VAL A 25 0.98 11.80 5.37
N ARG A 26 0.44 12.76 6.12
CA ARG A 26 -0.49 12.50 7.21
C ARG A 26 -1.91 12.36 6.70
N PHE A 27 -2.58 11.29 7.11
CA PHE A 27 -4.01 11.11 6.90
C PHE A 27 -4.64 10.43 8.12
N GLN A 28 -5.59 11.13 8.74
CA GLN A 28 -6.17 10.75 10.04
C GLN A 28 -5.09 10.58 11.12
N LYS A 29 -4.76 9.33 11.48
CA LYS A 29 -3.81 8.97 12.54
C LYS A 29 -2.58 8.21 12.02
N ASN A 30 -2.42 8.11 10.70
CA ASN A 30 -1.32 7.39 10.07
C ASN A 30 -0.41 8.39 9.37
N GLU A 31 0.86 8.03 9.31
CA GLU A 31 1.94 8.80 8.70
C GLU A 31 2.55 7.94 7.59
N TRP A 32 2.34 8.34 6.35
CA TRP A 32 2.69 7.54 5.19
C TRP A 32 3.94 8.08 4.50
N GLN A 33 4.91 7.20 4.28
CA GLN A 33 6.02 7.43 3.37
C GLN A 33 5.65 6.86 2.00
N PHE A 34 5.41 7.74 1.02
CA PHE A 34 5.11 7.30 -0.34
C PHE A 34 6.41 6.97 -1.08
N TRP A 35 6.36 5.89 -1.86
CA TRP A 35 7.36 5.62 -2.88
C TRP A 35 7.14 6.51 -4.09
N THR A 36 8.23 6.95 -4.69
CA THR A 36 8.23 7.58 -6.02
C THR A 36 7.74 6.61 -7.09
N GLU A 37 7.40 7.14 -8.27
CA GLU A 37 6.97 6.31 -9.40
C GLU A 37 8.04 5.28 -9.81
N GLU A 38 9.33 5.66 -9.72
CA GLU A 38 10.45 4.76 -10.01
C GLU A 38 10.55 3.64 -8.97
N GLU A 39 10.54 3.99 -7.67
CA GLU A 39 10.58 3.02 -6.58
C GLU A 39 9.40 2.04 -6.60
N LEU A 40 8.21 2.49 -6.99
CA LEU A 40 7.04 1.61 -7.15
C LEU A 40 7.28 0.50 -8.18
N GLN A 41 8.14 0.74 -9.18
CA GLN A 41 8.52 -0.22 -10.21
C GLN A 41 9.78 -1.03 -9.84
N GLU A 42 10.50 -0.65 -8.79
CA GLU A 42 11.67 -1.40 -8.35
C GLU A 42 11.29 -2.81 -7.90
N THR A 43 12.23 -3.74 -8.14
CA THR A 43 12.03 -5.14 -7.79
C THR A 43 12.16 -5.34 -6.29
N THR A 44 11.16 -5.98 -5.69
CA THR A 44 11.14 -6.37 -4.28
C THR A 44 10.90 -7.88 -4.14
N ARG A 45 11.12 -8.41 -2.94
CA ARG A 45 10.95 -9.83 -2.64
C ARG A 45 10.28 -10.07 -1.30
N VAL A 46 9.15 -10.75 -1.31
CA VAL A 46 8.43 -11.19 -0.11
C VAL A 46 8.24 -12.70 -0.16
N ASN A 47 8.69 -13.42 0.86
CA ASN A 47 8.60 -14.89 1.00
C ASN A 47 8.88 -15.67 -0.29
N LYS A 48 10.06 -15.46 -0.90
CA LYS A 48 10.54 -16.09 -2.14
C LYS A 48 9.82 -15.65 -3.42
N VAL A 49 8.75 -14.87 -3.35
CA VAL A 49 8.09 -14.25 -4.50
C VAL A 49 8.78 -12.93 -4.83
N THR A 50 9.24 -12.80 -6.07
CA THR A 50 9.81 -11.56 -6.60
C THR A 50 8.74 -10.85 -7.42
N SER A 51 8.53 -9.56 -7.12
CA SER A 51 7.58 -8.67 -7.81
C SER A 51 8.13 -7.25 -7.83
N THR A 52 7.33 -6.27 -8.24
CA THR A 52 7.60 -4.85 -7.98
C THR A 52 7.02 -4.41 -6.63
N HIS A 53 7.45 -3.26 -6.09
CA HIS A 53 6.86 -2.67 -4.88
C HIS A 53 5.35 -2.53 -5.00
N ILE A 54 4.87 -1.96 -6.10
CA ILE A 54 3.43 -1.77 -6.34
C ILE A 54 2.63 -3.08 -6.32
N SER A 55 3.27 -4.21 -6.65
CA SER A 55 2.64 -5.54 -6.71
C SER A 55 3.01 -6.45 -5.53
N MET A 56 3.60 -5.93 -4.45
CA MET A 56 4.16 -6.76 -3.39
C MET A 56 3.13 -7.59 -2.61
N MET A 57 1.83 -7.24 -2.70
CA MET A 57 0.76 -8.03 -2.09
C MET A 57 0.72 -9.49 -2.56
N LEU A 58 1.18 -9.77 -3.77
CA LEU A 58 1.30 -11.14 -4.29
C LEU A 58 2.19 -12.01 -3.40
N GLY A 59 3.29 -11.46 -2.90
CA GLY A 59 4.21 -12.19 -2.04
C GLY A 59 3.67 -12.43 -0.62
N PHE A 60 2.97 -11.45 -0.05
CA PHE A 60 2.28 -11.63 1.24
C PHE A 60 1.19 -12.70 1.14
N VAL A 61 0.36 -12.65 0.10
CA VAL A 61 -0.69 -13.65 -0.10
C VAL A 61 -0.12 -15.04 -0.33
N ALA A 62 0.92 -15.18 -1.16
CA ALA A 62 1.59 -16.46 -1.38
C ALA A 62 2.13 -17.05 -0.06
N MET A 63 2.70 -16.20 0.81
CA MET A 63 3.14 -16.59 2.14
C MET A 63 2.00 -17.12 3.00
N TYR A 64 0.91 -16.37 3.15
CA TYR A 64 -0.20 -16.81 3.99
C TYR A 64 -0.88 -18.08 3.48
N ARG A 65 -1.02 -18.22 2.15
CA ARG A 65 -1.53 -19.47 1.55
C ARG A 65 -0.60 -20.65 1.85
N SER A 66 0.72 -20.45 1.87
CA SER A 66 1.67 -21.51 2.26
C SER A 66 1.56 -21.93 3.72
N MET A 67 1.01 -21.07 4.58
CA MET A 67 0.70 -21.36 5.99
C MET A 67 -0.68 -22.02 6.18
N GLY A 68 -1.44 -22.25 5.09
CA GLY A 68 -2.78 -22.83 5.14
C GLY A 68 -3.90 -21.84 5.48
N LEU A 69 -3.64 -20.54 5.37
CA LEU A 69 -4.63 -19.48 5.64
C LEU A 69 -5.45 -19.20 4.38
N ALA A 70 -6.72 -18.82 4.56
CA ALA A 70 -7.68 -18.66 3.46
C ALA A 70 -8.06 -17.19 3.15
N ALA A 71 -7.89 -16.29 4.10
CA ALA A 71 -8.24 -14.88 3.96
C ALA A 71 -7.54 -14.04 5.03
N ALA A 72 -7.33 -12.75 4.76
CA ALA A 72 -6.90 -11.79 5.77
C ALA A 72 -8.08 -11.42 6.70
N LYS A 73 -7.78 -10.85 7.87
CA LYS A 73 -8.80 -10.26 8.72
C LYS A 73 -9.19 -8.89 8.16
N GLY A 74 -10.43 -8.72 7.73
CA GLY A 74 -10.95 -7.47 7.22
C GLY A 74 -11.66 -6.61 8.27
N PRO A 75 -12.29 -5.50 7.83
CA PRO A 75 -13.04 -4.60 8.69
C PRO A 75 -14.13 -5.30 9.49
N ALA A 76 -14.31 -4.89 10.74
CA ALA A 76 -15.26 -5.49 11.68
C ALA A 76 -15.08 -7.01 11.86
N GLY A 77 -13.88 -7.53 11.61
CA GLY A 77 -13.55 -8.95 11.75
C GLY A 77 -14.07 -9.85 10.63
N LYS A 78 -14.64 -9.27 9.56
CA LYS A 78 -15.08 -10.05 8.40
C LYS A 78 -13.87 -10.52 7.57
N PRO A 79 -13.91 -11.71 6.95
CA PRO A 79 -12.83 -12.14 6.06
C PRO A 79 -12.61 -11.16 4.90
N PHE A 80 -11.36 -10.84 4.62
CA PHE A 80 -10.93 -10.12 3.41
C PHE A 80 -10.27 -11.12 2.45
N PRO A 81 -10.89 -11.46 1.31
CA PRO A 81 -10.40 -12.50 0.41
C PRO A 81 -9.00 -12.20 -0.11
N TYR A 82 -8.16 -13.23 -0.20
CA TYR A 82 -6.81 -13.07 -0.75
C TYR A 82 -6.80 -12.73 -2.23
N GLU A 83 -7.78 -13.21 -2.98
CA GLU A 83 -7.96 -12.89 -4.41
C GLU A 83 -8.20 -11.39 -4.62
N LYS A 84 -8.86 -10.74 -3.64
CA LYS A 84 -9.03 -9.29 -3.62
C LYS A 84 -7.72 -8.60 -3.24
N LEU A 85 -7.02 -9.12 -2.24
CA LEU A 85 -5.77 -8.55 -1.74
C LEU A 85 -4.64 -8.61 -2.80
N GLU A 86 -4.58 -9.67 -3.61
CA GLU A 86 -3.65 -9.84 -4.73
C GLU A 86 -3.79 -8.78 -5.82
N ARG A 87 -4.96 -8.13 -5.93
CA ARG A 87 -5.24 -7.07 -6.90
C ARG A 87 -4.98 -5.67 -6.36
N CYS A 88 -4.74 -5.55 -5.06
CA CYS A 88 -4.45 -4.27 -4.45
C CYS A 88 -3.02 -3.82 -4.82
N LEU A 89 -2.89 -2.52 -5.07
CA LEU A 89 -1.62 -1.87 -5.38
C LEU A 89 -1.07 -1.23 -4.12
N VAL A 90 0.21 -1.42 -3.86
CA VAL A 90 0.90 -0.84 -2.70
C VAL A 90 1.50 0.51 -3.07
N LEU A 91 1.22 1.55 -2.29
CA LEU A 91 1.59 2.94 -2.62
C LEU A 91 2.51 3.61 -1.60
N ALA A 92 2.39 3.23 -0.33
CA ALA A 92 3.16 3.83 0.76
C ALA A 92 3.34 2.84 1.92
N THR A 93 4.20 3.19 2.86
CA THR A 93 4.45 2.44 4.10
C THR A 93 4.31 3.34 5.34
N ASP A 94 3.92 2.74 6.46
CA ASP A 94 3.85 3.33 7.80
C ASP A 94 4.29 2.26 8.80
N ASN A 95 5.53 2.31 9.28
CA ASN A 95 6.06 1.40 10.32
C ASN A 95 5.72 -0.08 10.08
N GLU A 96 6.13 -0.62 8.92
CA GLU A 96 5.87 -1.99 8.44
C GLU A 96 4.45 -2.28 7.94
N ASP A 97 3.49 -1.36 8.13
CA ASP A 97 2.18 -1.43 7.51
C ASP A 97 2.18 -0.78 6.12
N PHE A 98 1.27 -1.20 5.24
CA PHE A 98 1.22 -0.76 3.85
C PHE A 98 -0.07 -0.01 3.54
N LEU A 99 0.04 1.14 2.87
CA LEU A 99 -1.08 1.78 2.22
C LEU A 99 -1.33 1.07 0.89
N ILE A 100 -2.51 0.49 0.75
CA ILE A 100 -2.90 -0.25 -0.44
C ILE A 100 -4.18 0.32 -1.04
N VAL A 101 -4.30 0.29 -2.37
CA VAL A 101 -5.50 0.71 -3.09
C VAL A 101 -6.06 -0.43 -3.91
N ASN A 102 -7.39 -0.50 -4.03
CA ASN A 102 -8.05 -1.50 -4.88
C ASN A 102 -8.62 -0.86 -6.15
N PRO A 103 -8.00 -1.07 -7.33
CA PRO A 103 -8.50 -0.52 -8.60
C PRO A 103 -9.93 -0.97 -8.93
N ASP A 104 -10.32 -2.19 -8.55
CA ASP A 104 -11.65 -2.75 -8.83
C ASP A 104 -12.78 -2.08 -8.03
N GLU A 105 -12.44 -1.30 -7.01
CA GLU A 105 -13.40 -0.59 -6.13
C GLU A 105 -13.16 0.93 -6.17
N GLY A 106 -12.90 1.48 -7.35
CA GLY A 106 -12.72 2.92 -7.53
C GLY A 106 -11.50 3.47 -6.79
N TYR A 107 -10.44 2.66 -6.68
CA TYR A 107 -9.24 2.97 -5.90
C TYR A 107 -9.54 3.25 -4.42
N SER A 108 -10.41 2.45 -3.80
CA SER A 108 -10.63 2.49 -2.36
C SER A 108 -9.33 2.24 -1.60
N VAL A 109 -9.10 2.97 -0.51
CA VAL A 109 -7.82 3.04 0.20
C VAL A 109 -7.88 2.29 1.52
N TRP A 110 -6.92 1.40 1.73
CA TRP A 110 -6.85 0.51 2.88
C TRP A 110 -5.45 0.52 3.48
N LYS A 111 -5.38 0.19 4.77
CA LYS A 111 -4.16 -0.12 5.48
C LYS A 111 -4.06 -1.64 5.62
N PHE A 112 -3.00 -2.23 5.09
CA PHE A 112 -2.67 -3.63 5.28
C PHE A 112 -1.59 -3.75 6.34
N CYS A 113 -1.91 -4.45 7.44
CA CYS A 113 -1.00 -4.77 8.51
C CYS A 113 -0.51 -6.21 8.35
N PRO A 114 0.74 -6.45 7.92
CA PRO A 114 1.29 -7.79 7.87
C PRO A 114 1.46 -8.34 9.30
N ASP A 115 0.94 -9.53 9.55
CA ASP A 115 1.30 -10.30 10.73
C ASP A 115 1.77 -11.66 10.24
N TYR A 116 3.09 -11.87 10.25
CA TYR A 116 3.73 -13.10 9.76
C TYR A 116 3.36 -14.34 10.57
N SER A 117 2.84 -14.17 11.79
CA SER A 117 2.34 -15.26 12.61
C SER A 117 0.84 -15.55 12.39
N LYS A 118 0.15 -14.67 11.65
CA LYS A 118 -1.29 -14.73 11.36
C LYS A 118 -1.55 -14.53 9.86
N SER A 119 -2.77 -14.13 9.53
CA SER A 119 -3.28 -13.95 8.16
C SER A 119 -3.11 -12.55 7.57
N GLY A 120 -2.47 -11.64 8.31
CA GLY A 120 -2.56 -10.19 8.08
C GLY A 120 -3.95 -9.61 8.40
N GLU A 121 -4.01 -8.29 8.49
CA GLU A 121 -5.22 -7.51 8.76
C GLU A 121 -5.37 -6.35 7.76
N VAL A 122 -6.60 -6.05 7.35
CA VAL A 122 -6.95 -4.95 6.44
C VAL A 122 -7.93 -4.00 7.14
N LYS A 123 -7.60 -2.70 7.12
CA LYS A 123 -8.38 -1.62 7.74
C LYS A 123 -8.75 -0.58 6.68
N VAL A 124 -9.97 -0.04 6.77
CA VAL A 124 -10.39 1.07 5.89
C VAL A 124 -9.58 2.32 6.23
N VAL A 125 -9.11 3.04 5.21
CA VAL A 125 -8.48 4.36 5.37
C VAL A 125 -9.39 5.44 4.77
N ALA A 126 -9.71 5.33 3.47
CA ALA A 126 -10.57 6.26 2.75
C ALA A 126 -11.42 5.51 1.71
N ALA A 127 -12.56 6.07 1.30
CA ALA A 127 -13.43 5.43 0.32
C ALA A 127 -12.85 5.49 -1.10
N SER A 128 -11.99 6.47 -1.40
CA SER A 128 -11.28 6.59 -2.66
C SER A 128 -9.91 7.26 -2.52
N LEU A 129 -9.04 7.05 -3.50
CA LEU A 129 -7.73 7.69 -3.58
C LEU A 129 -7.86 9.21 -3.75
N THR A 130 -8.90 9.69 -4.44
CA THR A 130 -9.21 11.12 -4.55
C THR A 130 -9.51 11.73 -3.19
N GLU A 131 -10.39 11.09 -2.41
CA GLU A 131 -10.70 11.54 -1.04
C GLU A 131 -9.44 11.58 -0.16
N PHE A 132 -8.57 10.58 -0.29
CA PHE A 132 -7.30 10.55 0.41
C PHE A 132 -6.43 11.76 0.04
N MET A 133 -6.19 12.01 -1.24
CA MET A 133 -5.34 13.10 -1.71
C MET A 133 -5.85 14.49 -1.31
N GLU A 134 -7.17 14.68 -1.30
CA GLU A 134 -7.79 15.98 -0.96
C GLU A 134 -7.67 16.34 0.53
N GLN A 135 -7.64 15.34 1.42
CA GLN A 135 -7.60 15.57 2.86
C GLN A 135 -6.23 15.27 3.49
N ALA A 136 -5.32 14.65 2.74
CA ALA A 136 -3.97 14.38 3.20
C ALA A 136 -3.19 15.69 3.41
N VAL A 137 -2.43 15.73 4.49
CA VAL A 137 -1.50 16.81 4.80
C VAL A 137 -0.10 16.33 4.47
N VAL A 138 0.60 17.04 3.61
CA VAL A 138 2.00 16.76 3.26
C VAL A 138 2.89 17.63 4.13
N GLU A 139 3.80 17.01 4.86
CA GLU A 139 4.81 17.67 5.67
C GLU A 139 6.18 17.33 5.10
N ASP A 140 7.04 18.35 4.98
CA ASP A 140 8.44 18.14 4.64
C ASP A 140 9.11 17.45 5.84
N ALA A 141 9.77 16.32 5.61
CA ALA A 141 10.61 15.72 6.64
C ALA A 141 11.96 16.44 6.60
N ASP A 142 12.15 17.44 7.46
CA ASP A 142 13.42 18.14 7.57
C ASP A 142 14.55 17.13 7.88
N ALA A 143 15.64 17.20 7.13
CA ALA A 143 16.82 16.35 7.29
C ALA A 143 17.55 16.57 8.64
N ASP A 144 17.07 17.49 9.48
CA ASP A 144 17.67 17.87 10.77
C ASP A 144 17.10 17.09 11.97
N ASP A 145 16.09 16.22 11.78
CA ASP A 145 15.57 15.32 12.82
C ASP A 145 16.18 13.90 12.78
N VAL A 146 17.25 13.69 11.99
CA VAL A 146 18.05 12.44 12.01
C VAL A 146 19.20 12.56 13.02
N ASP A 147 18.87 12.80 14.28
CA ASP A 147 19.80 12.52 15.38
C ASP A 147 19.77 11.00 15.62
N TYR A 148 20.85 10.29 15.26
CA TYR A 148 21.49 9.19 16.01
C TYR A 148 22.75 8.65 15.32
#